data_AF-A0A7C3TQI0-F1
#
_entry.id   AF-A0A7C3TQI0-F1
#
_cell.length_a   1.000
_cell.length_b   1.000
_cell.length_c   1.000
_cell.angle_alpha   90.00
_cell.angle_beta   90.00
_cell.angle_gamma   90.00
#
_symmetry.space_group_name_H-M   'P 1'
#
loop_
_entity.id
_entity.type
_entity.pdbx_description
1 polymer ?
#
loop_
_entity_poly.entity_id
_entity_poly.type
_entity_poly.pdbx_seq_one_letter_code
_entity_poly.pdbx_strand_id
1 'polypeptide(L)'
;MPGMCLCGHRAFFGAPPAPAANNPVNARSGQHGSEPMTTQGTDYLIRESAETYHARTSEYLSSHQLGDLRKCPLLYHRKRIGLIRDEDRPAYLVGRAAHTLILEGRERFEAEYAAGGPINPRTGEPFGAFTKAFAEWAALQGKPVLTGEQVALVEAMNAGVREHELAVVFLTQGVAERVCRAEYCSVPC
;
A
#
# COMPACT_ATOMS: atom_id res chain seq x y z
N MET A 1 60.83 -22.14 -15.81
CA MET A 1 62.12 -21.42 -15.75
C MET A 1 62.48 -21.03 -17.18
N PRO A 2 63.03 -19.84 -17.50
CA PRO A 2 63.29 -18.62 -16.72
C PRO A 2 62.73 -17.35 -17.42
N GLY A 3 63.00 -16.14 -16.90
CA GLY A 3 62.80 -14.89 -17.65
C GLY A 3 62.40 -13.64 -16.85
N MET A 4 63.20 -13.27 -15.86
CA MET A 4 63.23 -11.90 -15.30
C MET A 4 63.46 -10.86 -16.40
N CYS A 5 62.88 -9.65 -16.26
CA CYS A 5 63.69 -8.45 -16.43
C CYS A 5 63.16 -7.27 -15.58
N LEU A 6 64.14 -6.64 -14.92
CA LEU A 6 64.06 -5.52 -13.98
C LEU A 6 63.95 -4.16 -14.68
N CYS A 7 63.36 -3.21 -13.95
CA CYS A 7 63.72 -1.77 -13.79
C CYS A 7 62.42 -0.99 -13.53
N GLY A 8 62.29 -0.05 -12.60
CA GLY A 8 63.25 0.65 -11.76
C GLY A 8 62.48 1.76 -11.03
N HIS A 9 63.00 2.19 -9.89
CA HIS A 9 62.40 3.13 -8.94
C HIS A 9 61.91 4.47 -9.51
N ARG A 10 60.80 4.99 -8.98
CA ARG A 10 60.74 6.34 -8.39
C ARG A 10 59.49 6.53 -7.52
N ALA A 11 59.72 6.86 -6.26
CA ALA A 11 58.71 7.34 -5.32
C ALA A 11 58.15 8.70 -5.79
N PHE A 12 56.83 8.87 -5.72
CA PHE A 12 56.19 10.18 -5.70
C PHE A 12 55.13 10.20 -4.61
N PHE A 13 55.48 10.86 -3.50
CA PHE A 13 54.52 11.32 -2.51
C PHE A 13 53.63 12.38 -3.18
N GLY A 14 52.35 12.07 -3.37
CA GLY A 14 51.34 13.05 -3.77
C GLY A 14 50.90 13.86 -2.55
N ALA A 15 51.04 15.18 -2.64
CA ALA A 15 50.58 16.14 -1.64
C ALA A 15 49.04 16.11 -1.47
N PRO A 16 48.50 16.45 -0.29
CA PRO A 16 47.06 16.54 -0.08
C PRO A 16 46.45 17.73 -0.86
N PRO A 17 45.19 17.62 -1.34
CA PRO A 17 44.52 18.72 -2.02
C PRO A 17 44.24 19.90 -1.07
N ALA A 18 44.39 21.11 -1.61
CA ALA A 18 44.19 22.38 -0.93
C ALA A 18 42.72 22.60 -0.47
N PRO A 19 42.50 23.37 0.60
CA PRO A 19 41.15 23.66 1.10
C PRO A 19 40.37 24.54 0.12
N ALA A 20 39.13 24.13 -0.15
CA ALA A 20 38.19 24.91 -0.96
C ALA A 20 37.92 26.28 -0.31
N ALA A 21 37.99 27.32 -1.14
CA ALA A 21 37.84 28.71 -0.76
C ALA A 21 36.45 29.02 -0.19
N ASN A 22 36.45 29.83 0.88
CA ASN A 22 35.26 30.44 1.48
C ASN A 22 34.48 31.26 0.44
N ASN A 23 33.22 30.88 0.19
CA ASN A 23 32.26 31.68 -0.53
C ASN A 23 31.52 32.59 0.48
N PRO A 24 31.48 33.93 0.28
CA PRO A 24 30.95 34.84 1.29
C PRO A 24 29.44 34.64 1.52
N VAL A 25 29.15 34.37 2.79
CA VAL A 25 27.95 34.71 3.57
C VAL A 25 26.94 35.60 2.81
N ASN A 26 25.84 35.00 2.39
CA ASN A 26 24.59 35.73 2.19
C ASN A 26 23.69 35.42 3.40
N ALA A 27 23.92 36.18 4.47
CA ALA A 27 23.03 36.24 5.62
C ALA A 27 21.71 36.88 5.17
N ARG A 28 20.74 36.04 4.77
CA ARG A 28 19.34 36.43 4.80
C ARG A 28 18.75 35.89 6.08
N SER A 29 18.60 36.83 7.01
CA SER A 29 17.84 36.75 8.24
C SER A 29 16.58 35.89 8.07
N GLY A 30 16.45 34.91 8.97
CA GLY A 30 15.24 34.14 9.15
C GLY A 30 14.09 35.08 9.51
N GLN A 31 13.21 35.27 8.56
CA GLN A 31 11.80 35.62 8.77
C GLN A 31 10.98 34.77 7.81
N HIS A 32 11.01 33.45 8.01
CA HIS A 32 9.81 32.66 7.69
C HIS A 32 8.91 32.84 8.89
N GLY A 33 8.03 33.85 8.78
CA GLY A 33 6.85 33.90 9.60
C GLY A 33 6.21 32.52 9.54
N SER A 34 5.96 31.95 10.71
CA SER A 34 5.11 30.79 10.86
C SER A 34 3.71 31.21 10.42
N GLU A 35 3.45 31.21 9.11
CA GLU A 35 2.09 31.18 8.62
C GLU A 35 1.48 29.91 9.23
N PRO A 36 0.39 30.02 10.01
CA PRO A 36 -0.27 28.84 10.52
C PRO A 36 -0.63 27.99 9.31
N MET A 37 -0.18 26.74 9.31
CA MET A 37 -0.58 25.75 8.33
C MET A 37 -2.09 25.69 8.35
N THR A 38 -2.73 26.39 7.40
CA THR A 38 -4.18 26.49 7.28
C THR A 38 -4.67 25.06 7.22
N THR A 39 -5.32 24.61 8.28
CA THR A 39 -5.94 23.29 8.32
C THR A 39 -7.03 23.34 7.26
N GLN A 40 -6.72 22.89 6.03
CA GLN A 40 -7.75 22.72 5.01
C GLN A 40 -8.78 21.79 5.63
N GLY A 41 -9.99 22.31 5.86
CA GLY A 41 -11.08 21.56 6.46
C GLY A 41 -11.33 20.30 5.63
N THR A 42 -11.41 19.15 6.28
CA THR A 42 -11.72 17.86 5.63
C THR A 42 -13.21 17.67 5.40
N ASP A 43 -14.00 18.75 5.45
CA ASP A 43 -15.47 18.72 5.37
C ASP A 43 -16.00 18.17 4.04
N TYR A 44 -15.19 18.22 2.97
CA TYR A 44 -15.51 17.65 1.66
C TYR A 44 -15.25 16.13 1.58
N LEU A 45 -14.64 15.54 2.60
CA LEU A 45 -14.36 14.10 2.67
C LEU A 45 -15.56 13.37 3.27
N ILE A 46 -16.31 12.69 2.41
CA ILE A 46 -17.47 11.91 2.82
C ILE A 46 -17.08 10.46 3.17
N ARG A 47 -17.87 9.84 4.06
CA ARG A 47 -17.77 8.42 4.38
C ARG A 47 -18.83 7.67 3.57
N GLU A 48 -18.38 6.85 2.63
CA GLU A 48 -19.20 5.86 1.93
C GLU A 48 -18.75 4.47 2.35
N SER A 49 -19.65 3.49 2.34
CA SER A 49 -19.22 2.08 2.47
C SER A 49 -18.49 1.64 1.20
N ALA A 50 -17.57 0.68 1.31
CA ALA A 50 -16.91 0.10 0.14
C ALA A 50 -17.93 -0.43 -0.88
N GLU A 51 -19.02 -1.05 -0.42
CA GLU A 51 -20.13 -1.50 -1.27
C GLU A 51 -20.76 -0.35 -2.06
N THR A 52 -21.10 0.77 -1.41
CA THR A 52 -21.69 1.94 -2.06
C THR A 52 -20.72 2.57 -3.05
N TYR A 53 -19.45 2.72 -2.65
CA TYR A 53 -18.40 3.26 -3.50
C TYR A 53 -18.21 2.43 -4.76
N HIS A 54 -18.14 1.10 -4.62
CA HIS A 54 -17.96 0.19 -5.75
C HIS A 54 -19.21 0.10 -6.65
N ALA A 55 -20.42 0.13 -6.07
CA ALA A 55 -21.67 0.13 -6.83
C ALA A 55 -21.78 1.34 -7.79
N ARG A 56 -21.22 2.49 -7.37
CA ARG A 56 -21.22 3.73 -8.14
C ARG A 56 -20.01 3.89 -9.08
N THR A 57 -19.19 2.85 -9.27
CA THR A 57 -18.01 2.90 -10.16
C THR A 57 -18.37 3.21 -11.62
N SER A 58 -19.60 2.89 -12.05
CA SER A 58 -20.07 3.21 -13.40
C SER A 58 -20.49 4.67 -13.58
N GLU A 59 -20.84 5.34 -12.47
CA GLU A 59 -21.32 6.71 -12.44
C GLU A 59 -20.17 7.72 -12.29
N TYR A 60 -19.15 7.38 -11.51
CA TYR A 60 -18.04 8.28 -11.19
C TYR A 60 -16.72 7.80 -11.78
N LEU A 61 -15.93 8.74 -12.29
CA LEU A 61 -14.60 8.48 -12.82
C LEU A 61 -13.58 8.25 -11.69
N SER A 62 -13.00 7.04 -11.67
CA SER A 62 -11.98 6.63 -10.70
C SER A 62 -10.56 6.71 -11.25
N SER A 63 -9.58 6.77 -10.34
CA SER A 63 -8.15 6.73 -10.68
C SER A 63 -7.75 5.44 -11.43
N HIS A 64 -8.39 4.31 -11.08
CA HIS A 64 -8.17 3.04 -11.76
C HIS A 64 -8.60 3.10 -13.23
N GLN A 65 -9.80 3.62 -13.49
CA GLN A 65 -10.33 3.84 -14.86
C GLN A 65 -9.44 4.78 -15.68
N LEU A 66 -8.92 5.84 -15.06
CA LEU A 66 -7.93 6.73 -15.69
C LEU A 66 -6.61 6.01 -15.99
N GLY A 67 -6.20 5.06 -15.15
CA GLY A 67 -5.07 4.18 -15.42
C GLY A 67 -5.28 3.34 -16.68
N ASP A 68 -6.43 2.70 -16.80
CA ASP A 68 -6.80 1.93 -17.99
C ASP A 68 -6.86 2.81 -19.24
N LEU A 69 -7.46 4.00 -19.15
CA LEU A 69 -7.54 4.96 -20.25
C LEU A 69 -6.16 5.39 -20.74
N ARG A 70 -5.26 5.77 -19.82
CA ARG A 70 -3.88 6.20 -20.14
C ARG A 70 -3.09 5.07 -20.80
N LYS A 71 -3.31 3.83 -20.38
CA LYS A 71 -2.61 2.66 -20.94
C LYS A 71 -3.16 2.29 -22.32
N CYS A 72 -4.49 2.23 -22.44
CA CYS A 72 -5.17 1.86 -23.67
C CYS A 72 -6.65 2.32 -23.63
N PRO A 73 -7.02 3.34 -24.42
CA PRO A 73 -8.40 3.83 -24.46
C PRO A 73 -9.45 2.77 -24.83
N LEU A 74 -9.07 1.81 -25.67
CA LEU A 74 -9.94 0.69 -26.04
C LEU A 74 -10.19 -0.27 -24.87
N LEU A 75 -9.18 -0.51 -24.02
CA LEU A 75 -9.34 -1.34 -22.81
C LEU A 75 -10.33 -0.68 -21.86
N TYR A 76 -10.14 0.60 -21.58
CA TYR A 76 -11.06 1.39 -20.75
C TYR A 76 -12.49 1.30 -21.30
N HIS A 77 -12.67 1.54 -22.61
CA HIS A 77 -13.99 1.46 -23.24
C HIS A 77 -14.62 0.07 -23.07
N ARG A 78 -13.88 -1.00 -23.37
CA ARG A 78 -14.37 -2.39 -23.28
C ARG A 78 -14.74 -2.80 -21.86
N LYS A 79 -13.93 -2.42 -20.86
CA LYS A 79 -14.26 -2.65 -19.44
C LYS A 79 -15.52 -1.88 -19.05
N ARG A 80 -15.64 -0.61 -19.46
CA ARG A 80 -16.80 0.24 -19.13
C ARG A 80 -18.12 -0.30 -19.69
N ILE A 81 -18.11 -0.89 -20.88
CA ILE A 81 -19.30 -1.54 -21.46
C ILE A 81 -19.45 -3.02 -21.03
N GLY A 82 -18.64 -3.49 -20.08
CA GLY A 82 -18.73 -4.85 -19.53
C GLY A 82 -18.24 -5.98 -20.43
N LEU A 83 -17.57 -5.68 -21.56
CA LEU A 83 -16.99 -6.71 -22.44
C LEU A 83 -15.77 -7.39 -21.83
N ILE A 84 -15.07 -6.72 -20.92
CA ILE A 84 -13.95 -7.26 -20.16
C ILE A 84 -14.28 -7.08 -18.68
N ARG A 85 -14.27 -8.19 -17.93
CA ARG A 85 -14.52 -8.18 -16.48
C ARG A 85 -13.19 -8.21 -15.74
N ASP A 86 -13.11 -7.49 -14.63
CA ASP A 86 -11.97 -7.63 -13.73
C ASP A 86 -12.11 -8.93 -12.94
N GLU A 87 -11.01 -9.69 -12.87
CA GLU A 87 -10.93 -10.94 -12.13
C GLU A 87 -10.39 -10.68 -10.73
N ASP A 88 -11.06 -11.22 -9.72
CA ASP A 88 -10.55 -11.15 -8.35
C ASP A 88 -9.42 -12.18 -8.18
N ARG A 89 -8.20 -11.67 -8.05
CA ARG A 89 -7.00 -12.50 -7.90
C ARG A 89 -6.75 -12.80 -6.43
N PRO A 90 -6.16 -13.96 -6.07
CA PRO A 90 -5.81 -14.27 -4.68
C PRO A 90 -4.97 -13.18 -3.99
N ALA A 91 -4.10 -12.50 -4.75
CA ALA A 91 -3.30 -11.39 -4.23
C ALA A 91 -4.16 -10.18 -3.79
N TYR A 92 -5.30 -9.92 -4.44
CA TYR A 92 -6.20 -8.84 -4.05
C TYR A 92 -6.90 -9.15 -2.73
N LEU A 93 -7.21 -10.42 -2.44
CA LEU A 93 -7.74 -10.82 -1.14
C LEU A 93 -6.77 -10.48 0.00
N VAL A 94 -5.50 -10.86 -0.16
CA VAL A 94 -4.44 -10.55 0.83
C VAL A 94 -4.25 -9.04 0.97
N GLY A 95 -4.22 -8.31 -0.15
CA GLY A 95 -4.09 -6.85 -0.15
C GLY A 95 -5.24 -6.14 0.58
N ARG A 96 -6.50 -6.55 0.31
CA ARG A 96 -7.67 -6.01 1.00
C ARG A 96 -7.63 -6.32 2.50
N ALA A 97 -7.31 -7.57 2.87
CA ALA A 97 -7.21 -7.97 4.27
C ALA A 97 -6.13 -7.18 5.02
N ALA A 98 -4.97 -6.95 4.40
CA ALA A 98 -3.92 -6.10 4.95
C ALA A 98 -4.39 -4.65 5.13
N HIS A 99 -5.05 -4.12 4.10
CA HIS A 99 -5.60 -2.78 4.12
C HIS A 99 -6.60 -2.59 5.26
N THR A 100 -7.57 -3.50 5.42
CA THR A 100 -8.55 -3.48 6.51
C THR A 100 -7.85 -3.55 7.87
N LEU A 101 -6.90 -4.48 8.07
CA LEU A 101 -6.21 -4.60 9.36
C LEU A 101 -5.42 -3.34 9.72
N ILE A 102 -4.69 -2.78 8.76
CA ILE A 102 -3.77 -1.66 8.99
C ILE A 102 -4.54 -0.36 9.20
N LEU A 103 -5.54 -0.08 8.36
CA LEU A 103 -6.26 1.20 8.38
C LEU A 103 -7.49 1.19 9.28
N GLU A 104 -8.25 0.10 9.31
CA GLU A 104 -9.53 0.02 10.02
C GLU A 104 -9.44 -0.74 11.35
N GLY A 105 -8.39 -1.55 11.53
CA GLY A 105 -8.05 -2.21 12.78
C GLY A 105 -8.52 -3.66 12.89
N ARG A 106 -8.14 -4.28 14.01
CA ARG A 106 -8.37 -5.71 14.29
C ARG A 106 -9.84 -6.09 14.28
N GLU A 107 -10.69 -5.32 14.96
CA GLU A 107 -12.12 -5.64 15.08
C GLU A 107 -12.80 -5.72 13.71
N ARG A 108 -12.49 -4.77 12.81
CA ARG A 108 -13.03 -4.77 11.46
C ARG A 108 -12.52 -5.97 10.66
N PHE A 109 -11.23 -6.27 10.76
CA PHE A 109 -10.65 -7.45 10.11
C PHE A 109 -11.36 -8.75 10.56
N GLU A 110 -11.59 -8.95 11.86
CA GLU A 110 -12.24 -10.17 12.38
C GLU A 110 -13.73 -10.23 12.01
N ALA A 111 -14.37 -9.07 11.90
CA ALA A 111 -15.73 -8.97 11.40
C ALA A 111 -15.82 -9.36 9.91
N GLU A 112 -14.84 -9.00 9.09
CA GLU A 112 -14.89 -9.21 7.64
C GLU A 112 -14.27 -10.52 7.15
N TYR A 113 -13.25 -11.05 7.83
CA TYR A 113 -12.46 -12.17 7.35
C TYR A 113 -12.52 -13.37 8.30
N ALA A 114 -12.54 -14.57 7.73
CA ALA A 114 -12.30 -15.80 8.47
C ALA A 114 -10.82 -16.19 8.33
N ALA A 115 -10.08 -16.17 9.45
CA ALA A 115 -8.64 -16.35 9.49
C ALA A 115 -8.23 -17.65 10.19
N GLY A 116 -7.17 -18.31 9.70
CA GLY A 116 -6.47 -19.39 10.41
C GLY A 116 -6.93 -20.81 10.08
N GLY A 117 -8.18 -21.02 9.65
CA GLY A 117 -8.69 -22.34 9.24
C GLY A 117 -9.12 -23.25 10.40
N PRO A 118 -9.68 -24.43 10.11
CA PRO A 118 -10.09 -25.38 11.14
C PRO A 118 -8.88 -26.04 11.80
N ILE A 119 -8.97 -26.29 13.11
CA ILE A 119 -7.93 -26.96 13.89
C ILE A 119 -8.17 -28.47 13.92
N ASN A 120 -7.11 -29.26 13.70
CA ASN A 120 -7.15 -30.70 13.83
C ASN A 120 -7.17 -31.10 15.31
N PRO A 121 -8.23 -31.77 15.81
CA PRO A 121 -8.33 -32.14 17.22
C PRO A 121 -7.29 -33.17 17.66
N ARG A 122 -6.63 -33.88 16.74
CA ARG A 122 -5.59 -34.88 17.05
C ARG A 122 -4.21 -34.27 17.23
N THR A 123 -3.87 -33.26 16.43
CA THR A 123 -2.52 -32.64 16.44
C THR A 123 -2.50 -31.28 17.10
N GLY A 124 -3.66 -30.62 17.24
CA GLY A 124 -3.75 -29.22 17.69
C GLY A 124 -3.33 -28.20 16.63
N GLU A 125 -2.95 -28.66 15.43
CA GLU A 125 -2.48 -27.82 14.34
C GLU A 125 -3.59 -27.52 13.32
N PRO A 126 -3.52 -26.39 12.59
CA PRO A 126 -4.47 -26.09 11.52
C PRO A 126 -4.42 -27.12 10.39
N PHE A 127 -5.59 -27.46 9.82
CA PHE A 127 -5.62 -28.20 8.57
C PHE A 127 -5.06 -27.37 7.42
N GLY A 128 -4.32 -28.01 6.50
CA GLY A 128 -3.82 -27.35 5.30
C GLY A 128 -4.95 -26.84 4.39
N ALA A 129 -4.68 -25.74 3.67
CA ALA A 129 -5.66 -25.06 2.81
C ALA A 129 -6.27 -25.95 1.71
N PHE A 130 -5.54 -26.97 1.25
CA PHE A 130 -5.97 -27.90 0.20
C PHE A 130 -6.75 -29.12 0.72
N THR A 131 -7.05 -29.17 2.02
CA THR A 131 -7.75 -30.31 2.62
C THR A 131 -9.26 -30.17 2.49
N LYS A 132 -9.97 -31.30 2.47
CA LYS A 132 -11.44 -31.33 2.48
C LYS A 132 -12.01 -30.62 3.73
N ALA A 133 -11.39 -30.83 4.89
CA ALA A 133 -11.80 -30.18 6.13
C ALA A 133 -11.72 -28.64 6.05
N PHE A 134 -10.66 -28.10 5.43
CA PHE A 134 -10.54 -26.66 5.19
C PHE A 134 -11.63 -26.15 4.25
N ALA A 135 -11.90 -26.86 3.15
CA ALA A 135 -12.94 -26.47 2.19
C ALA A 135 -14.34 -26.46 2.82
N GLU A 136 -14.67 -27.48 3.62
CA GLU A 136 -15.94 -27.56 4.34
C GLU A 136 -16.07 -26.44 5.38
N TRP A 137 -15.02 -26.20 6.16
CA TRP A 137 -14.99 -25.10 7.12
C TRP A 137 -15.14 -23.74 6.43
N ALA A 138 -14.45 -23.52 5.32
CA ALA A 138 -14.49 -22.28 4.54
C ALA A 138 -15.90 -22.01 4.01
N ALA A 139 -16.59 -23.04 3.52
CA ALA A 139 -17.96 -22.94 3.03
C ALA A 139 -18.97 -22.50 4.11
N LEU A 140 -18.68 -22.76 5.38
CA LEU A 140 -19.54 -22.39 6.52
C LEU A 140 -19.33 -20.94 7.00
N GLN A 141 -18.22 -20.29 6.64
CA GLN A 141 -17.89 -18.98 7.22
C GLN A 141 -18.76 -17.83 6.70
N GLY A 142 -19.26 -17.94 5.46
CA GLY A 142 -19.99 -16.85 4.80
C GLY A 142 -19.16 -15.57 4.58
N LYS A 143 -17.84 -15.66 4.78
CA LYS A 143 -16.87 -14.56 4.70
C LYS A 143 -15.69 -14.96 3.83
N PRO A 144 -14.94 -14.01 3.25
CA PRO A 144 -13.66 -14.30 2.63
C PRO A 144 -12.71 -15.00 3.62
N VAL A 145 -12.11 -16.10 3.16
CA VAL A 145 -11.26 -16.98 3.97
C VAL A 145 -9.79 -16.73 3.65
N LEU A 146 -8.98 -16.53 4.69
CA LEU A 146 -7.53 -16.42 4.61
C LEU A 146 -6.87 -17.68 5.16
N THR A 147 -5.88 -18.20 4.43
CA THR A 147 -5.04 -19.30 4.91
C THR A 147 -4.13 -18.82 6.04
N GLY A 148 -3.60 -19.75 6.85
CA GLY A 148 -2.66 -19.40 7.92
C GLY A 148 -1.44 -18.62 7.41
N GLU A 149 -0.89 -19.01 6.25
CA GLU A 149 0.22 -18.30 5.61
C GLU A 149 -0.16 -16.87 5.19
N GLN A 150 -1.37 -16.69 4.64
CA GLN A 150 -1.87 -15.36 4.26
C GLN A 150 -2.11 -14.48 5.48
N VAL A 151 -2.63 -15.04 6.57
CA VAL A 151 -2.78 -14.33 7.84
C VAL A 151 -1.43 -13.90 8.37
N ALA A 152 -0.45 -14.80 8.41
CA ALA A 152 0.91 -14.49 8.85
C ALA A 152 1.54 -13.36 8.00
N LEU A 153 1.34 -13.39 6.68
CA LEU A 153 1.80 -12.33 5.78
C LEU A 153 1.10 -10.99 6.07
N VAL A 154 -0.21 -11.00 6.29
CA VAL A 154 -0.98 -9.78 6.64
C VAL A 154 -0.51 -9.19 7.96
N GLU A 155 -0.31 -10.02 8.98
CA GLU A 155 0.19 -9.58 10.29
C GLU A 155 1.62 -9.02 10.18
N ALA A 156 2.49 -9.64 9.38
CA ALA A 156 3.84 -9.12 9.14
C ALA A 156 3.83 -7.74 8.45
N MET A 157 2.93 -7.54 7.47
CA MET A 157 2.76 -6.22 6.84
C MET A 157 2.24 -5.18 7.84
N ASN A 158 1.29 -5.54 8.70
CA ASN A 158 0.78 -4.65 9.74
C ASN A 158 1.87 -4.29 10.76
N ALA A 159 2.65 -5.26 11.23
CA ALA A 159 3.78 -5.02 12.12
C ALA A 159 4.79 -4.04 11.50
N GLY A 160 5.19 -4.26 10.24
CA GLY A 160 6.12 -3.37 9.54
C GLY A 160 5.62 -1.93 9.40
N VAL A 161 4.32 -1.72 9.18
CA VAL A 161 3.74 -0.36 9.17
C VAL A 161 3.72 0.25 10.58
N ARG A 162 3.42 -0.55 11.61
CA ARG A 162 3.37 -0.10 13.01
C ARG A 162 4.76 0.23 13.59
N GLU A 163 5.82 -0.35 13.04
CA GLU A 163 7.20 -0.01 13.40
C GLU A 163 7.65 1.36 12.85
N HIS A 164 6.96 1.89 11.84
CA HIS A 164 7.34 3.17 11.23
C HIS A 164 6.80 4.36 12.02
N GLU A 165 7.71 5.15 12.60
CA GLU A 165 7.40 6.26 13.52
C GLU A 165 6.32 7.23 12.99
N LEU A 166 6.45 7.70 11.74
CA LEU A 166 5.46 8.62 11.16
C LEU A 166 4.13 7.95 10.82
N ALA A 167 4.13 6.67 10.44
CA ALA A 167 2.91 5.99 10.02
C ALA A 167 1.96 5.84 11.21
N VAL A 168 2.50 5.52 12.39
CA VAL A 168 1.73 5.42 13.63
C VAL A 168 1.01 6.74 13.96
N VAL A 169 1.69 7.88 13.78
CA VAL A 169 1.09 9.21 14.01
C VAL A 169 -0.11 9.42 13.08
N PHE A 170 0.07 9.17 11.78
CA PHE A 170 -1.01 9.34 10.80
C PHE A 170 -2.16 8.37 11.00
N LEU A 171 -1.90 7.11 11.36
CA LEU A 171 -2.95 6.12 11.58
C LEU A 171 -3.74 6.35 12.87
N THR A 172 -3.13 7.00 13.87
CA THR A 172 -3.81 7.31 15.14
C THR A 172 -4.74 8.52 15.02
N GLN A 173 -4.38 9.49 14.18
CA GLN A 173 -5.10 10.77 14.04
C GLN A 173 -5.95 10.85 12.77
N GLY A 174 -5.61 10.06 11.76
CA GLY A 174 -6.28 10.03 10.47
C GLY A 174 -7.58 9.25 10.52
N VAL A 175 -8.38 9.42 9.47
CA VAL A 175 -9.56 8.58 9.27
C VAL A 175 -9.38 7.71 8.05
N ALA A 176 -9.49 6.40 8.25
CA ALA A 176 -9.42 5.42 7.19
C ALA A 176 -10.50 5.68 6.14
N GLU A 177 -10.08 5.59 4.88
CA GLU A 177 -10.85 5.71 3.65
C GLU A 177 -11.90 6.83 3.63
N ARG A 178 -11.64 7.82 2.78
CA ARG A 178 -12.59 8.89 2.50
C ARG A 178 -12.73 9.09 1.03
N VAL A 179 -13.95 9.45 0.64
CA VAL A 179 -14.29 9.74 -0.75
C VAL A 179 -14.39 11.25 -0.88
N CYS A 180 -13.75 11.81 -1.90
CA CYS A 180 -14.01 13.15 -2.37
C CYS A 180 -14.79 13.01 -3.67
N ARG A 181 -15.96 13.66 -3.75
CA ARG A 181 -16.76 13.72 -4.97
C ARG A 181 -16.69 15.13 -5.54
N ALA A 182 -16.46 15.23 -6.83
CA ALA A 182 -16.40 16.49 -7.55
C ALA A 182 -16.94 16.32 -8.97
N GLU A 183 -17.15 17.45 -9.64
CA GLU A 183 -17.37 17.48 -11.08
C GLU A 183 -16.14 18.09 -11.75
N TYR A 184 -15.57 17.37 -12.72
CA TYR A 184 -14.46 17.85 -13.53
C TYR A 184 -14.86 17.86 -15.00
N CYS A 185 -14.90 19.03 -15.64
CA CYS A 185 -15.31 19.19 -17.03
C CYS A 185 -16.66 18.49 -17.35
N SER A 186 -17.64 18.65 -16.47
CA SER A 186 -18.96 17.99 -16.56
C SER A 186 -18.93 16.46 -16.48
N VAL A 187 -17.84 15.90 -15.95
CA VAL A 187 -17.71 14.48 -15.62
C VAL A 187 -17.67 14.33 -14.10
N PRO A 188 -18.61 13.59 -13.49
CA PRO A 188 -18.54 13.28 -12.06
C PRO A 188 -17.34 12.36 -11.76
N CYS A 189 -16.61 12.66 -10.68
CA CYS A 189 -15.47 11.89 -10.17
C CYS A 189 -15.54 11.75 -8.65
#